data_AF-A0A8T3LPF9-F1
#
_entry.id   AF-A0A8T3LPF9-F1
#
_cell.length_a   1.000
_cell.length_b   1.000
_cell.length_c   1.000
_cell.angle_alpha   90.00
_cell.angle_beta   90.00
_cell.angle_gamma   90.00
#
_symmetry.space_group_name_H-M   'P 1'
#
loop_
_entity.id
_entity.type
_entity.pdbx_description
1 polymer ?
#
loop_
_entity_poly.entity_id
_entity_poly.type
_entity_poly.pdbx_seq_one_letter_code
_entity_poly.pdbx_strand_id
1 'polypeptide(L)'
;MIDRIRRALQPEDLLLAAVLVVLPLLGGDAAEPAPSFFDDRVDVFGGLVAILAAVGAIVCMATRAPGESPLDPARSPVSGARGPVDLDGRMALIGPYIGGVALVGGQGFEKLGIRGGDWLAGPAFIVCIGAVVLADRLPVVRSELRRMLVTPFVLVAGGIFEGFVGDITRGLDLAAVLGELTSGVPVAGVAGDVPTLGLALFVYGMVLAGTAVFYTMLIYAPRELAATEPERGRWLIRFGLFALVLIVGLLLRPSAA
;
A
#
# COMPACT_ATOMS: atom_id res chain seq x y z
N MET A 1 -13.08 -22.58 9.21
CA MET A 1 -12.94 -21.16 8.80
C MET A 1 -11.61 -20.56 9.28
N ILE A 2 -11.27 -20.67 10.58
CA ILE A 2 -10.03 -20.15 11.17
C ILE A 2 -8.76 -20.67 10.46
N ASP A 3 -8.69 -21.96 10.14
CA ASP A 3 -7.51 -22.53 9.44
C ASP A 3 -7.33 -22.00 8.01
N ARG A 4 -8.41 -21.49 7.39
CA ARG A 4 -8.36 -20.86 6.07
C ARG A 4 -7.75 -19.47 6.16
N ILE A 5 -8.14 -18.72 7.20
CA ILE A 5 -7.58 -17.40 7.51
C ILE A 5 -6.09 -17.54 7.86
N ARG A 6 -5.73 -18.44 8.78
CA ARG A 6 -4.32 -18.66 9.16
C ARG A 6 -3.42 -19.01 7.98
N ARG A 7 -3.91 -19.82 7.04
CA ARG A 7 -3.16 -20.19 5.82
C ARG A 7 -3.12 -19.09 4.77
N ALA A 8 -4.02 -18.11 4.84
CA ALA A 8 -4.02 -16.95 3.97
C ALA A 8 -3.08 -15.85 4.48
N LEU A 9 -2.85 -15.74 5.79
CA LEU A 9 -2.03 -14.67 6.38
C LEU A 9 -0.54 -14.91 6.20
N GLN A 10 0.18 -13.81 6.02
CA GLN A 10 1.63 -13.77 5.93
C GLN A 10 2.22 -12.89 7.03
N PRO A 11 3.49 -13.12 7.43
CA PRO A 11 4.17 -12.25 8.40
C PRO A 11 4.10 -10.76 8.01
N GLU A 12 4.18 -10.47 6.71
CA GLU A 12 4.09 -9.12 6.15
C GLU A 12 2.72 -8.48 6.38
N ASP A 13 1.63 -9.26 6.46
CA ASP A 13 0.29 -8.76 6.80
C ASP A 13 0.22 -8.33 8.27
N LEU A 14 0.86 -9.09 9.16
CA LEU A 14 0.90 -8.79 10.59
C LEU A 14 1.76 -7.56 10.87
N LEU A 15 2.89 -7.42 10.18
CA LEU A 15 3.75 -6.24 10.27
C LEU A 15 3.03 -5.00 9.75
N LEU A 16 2.36 -5.11 8.60
CA LEU A 16 1.56 -4.00 8.06
C LEU A 16 0.40 -3.63 9.00
N ALA A 17 -0.25 -4.63 9.61
CA ALA A 17 -1.28 -4.39 10.60
C ALA A 17 -0.76 -3.67 11.84
N ALA A 18 0.42 -4.08 12.33
CA ALA A 18 1.09 -3.41 13.43
C ALA A 18 1.42 -1.95 13.06
N VAL A 19 1.99 -1.71 11.88
CA VAL A 19 2.28 -0.35 11.38
C VAL A 19 1.01 0.51 11.40
N LEU A 20 -0.08 0.06 10.77
CA LEU A 20 -1.32 0.84 10.64
C LEU A 20 -2.06 1.10 11.96
N VAL A 21 -1.91 0.25 12.96
CA VAL A 21 -2.55 0.43 14.28
C VAL A 21 -1.65 1.21 15.24
N VAL A 22 -0.34 0.96 15.20
CA VAL A 22 0.61 1.54 16.14
C VAL A 22 1.00 2.97 15.75
N LEU A 23 1.15 3.29 14.46
CA LEU A 23 1.50 4.65 14.03
C LEU A 23 0.52 5.72 14.54
N PRO A 24 -0.82 5.55 14.39
CA PRO A 24 -1.78 6.50 14.94
C PRO A 24 -1.67 6.68 16.46
N LEU A 25 -1.32 5.62 17.19
CA LEU A 25 -1.16 5.64 18.64
C LEU A 25 0.15 6.29 19.10
N LEU A 26 1.22 6.14 18.32
CA LEU A 26 2.53 6.75 18.60
C LEU A 26 2.61 8.23 18.20
N GLY A 27 1.65 8.71 17.39
CA GLY A 27 1.57 10.10 16.94
C GLY A 27 1.43 11.14 18.06
N GLY A 28 1.02 10.73 19.27
CA GLY A 28 0.93 11.63 20.44
C GLY A 28 -0.09 12.76 20.30
N ASP A 29 -0.41 13.43 21.40
CA ASP A 29 -1.51 14.40 21.53
C ASP A 29 -1.60 15.43 20.39
N ALA A 30 -2.79 15.46 19.75
CA ALA A 30 -3.57 16.52 19.07
C ALA A 30 -2.98 17.87 18.58
N ALA A 31 -1.69 18.18 18.74
CA ALA A 31 -1.10 19.47 18.34
C ALA A 31 -0.11 19.35 17.18
N GLU A 32 0.56 18.20 17.00
CA GLU A 32 1.33 17.93 15.80
C GLU A 32 0.81 16.65 15.15
N PRO A 33 0.31 16.70 13.89
CA PRO A 33 -0.01 15.48 13.19
C PRO A 33 1.24 14.60 13.19
N ALA A 34 1.07 13.29 13.44
CA ALA A 34 2.13 12.31 13.19
C ALA A 34 2.78 12.66 11.84
N PRO A 35 4.12 12.73 11.75
CA PRO A 35 4.82 13.31 10.60
C PRO A 35 4.28 12.67 9.33
N SER A 36 3.39 13.37 8.64
CA SER A 36 2.74 12.82 7.47
C SER A 36 3.82 12.71 6.42
N PHE A 37 3.76 11.69 5.58
CA PHE A 37 4.73 11.60 4.49
C PHE A 37 4.62 12.80 3.53
N PHE A 38 3.51 13.52 3.59
CA PHE A 38 3.19 14.72 2.83
C PHE A 38 3.47 16.01 3.61
N ASP A 39 4.09 15.95 4.79
CA ASP A 39 4.51 17.16 5.51
C ASP A 39 5.77 17.71 4.85
N ASP A 40 5.82 19.03 4.64
CA ASP A 40 6.95 19.73 3.98
C ASP A 40 8.24 19.72 4.82
N ARG A 41 8.22 19.06 5.99
CA ARG A 41 9.35 18.94 6.89
C ARG A 41 10.41 18.01 6.31
N VAL A 42 11.64 18.50 6.22
CA VAL A 42 12.80 17.70 5.82
C VAL A 42 13.03 16.60 6.85
N ASP A 43 12.86 15.34 6.43
CA ASP A 43 13.06 14.13 7.22
C ASP A 43 14.04 13.23 6.47
N VAL A 44 15.34 13.48 6.68
CA VAL A 44 16.42 12.80 5.96
C VAL A 44 16.35 11.28 6.15
N PHE A 45 16.02 10.83 7.36
CA PHE A 45 15.96 9.40 7.66
C PHE A 45 14.78 8.74 6.97
N GLY A 46 13.58 9.31 7.08
CA GLY A 46 12.39 8.81 6.38
C GLY A 46 12.56 8.82 4.86
N GLY A 47 13.20 9.85 4.31
CA GLY A 47 13.52 9.94 2.89
C GLY A 47 14.48 8.84 2.42
N LEU A 48 15.58 8.61 3.14
CA LEU A 48 16.51 7.52 2.83
C LEU A 48 15.86 6.15 2.93
N VAL A 49 15.04 5.91 3.96
CA VAL A 49 14.31 4.65 4.13
C VAL A 49 13.37 4.40 2.95
N ALA A 50 12.61 5.42 2.50
CA ALA A 50 11.71 5.30 1.36
C ALA A 50 12.45 5.03 0.05
N ILE A 51 13.58 5.70 -0.20
CA ILE A 51 14.40 5.46 -1.39
C ILE A 51 15.00 4.05 -1.38
N LEU A 52 15.58 3.61 -0.26
CA LEU A 52 16.14 2.26 -0.14
C LEU A 52 15.06 1.19 -0.32
N ALA A 53 13.86 1.44 0.20
CA ALA A 53 12.71 0.57 0.01
C ALA A 53 12.27 0.50 -1.47
N ALA A 54 12.19 1.64 -2.16
CA ALA A 54 11.91 1.70 -3.59
C ALA A 54 12.99 1.00 -4.43
N VAL A 55 14.27 1.13 -4.07
CA VAL A 55 15.37 0.40 -4.72
C VAL A 55 15.24 -1.10 -4.50
N GLY A 56 14.92 -1.55 -3.28
CA GLY A 56 14.66 -2.97 -2.99
C GLY A 56 13.53 -3.53 -3.86
N ALA A 57 12.46 -2.76 -4.02
CA ALA A 57 11.37 -3.08 -4.94
C ALA A 57 11.88 -3.19 -6.39
N ILE A 58 12.57 -2.18 -6.92
CA ILE A 58 13.14 -2.22 -8.28
C ILE A 58 14.02 -3.46 -8.48
N VAL A 59 14.90 -3.79 -7.53
CA VAL A 59 15.76 -4.98 -7.61
C VAL A 59 14.93 -6.27 -7.62
N CYS A 60 13.86 -6.35 -6.84
CA CYS A 60 12.94 -7.48 -6.88
C CYS A 60 12.24 -7.63 -8.23
N MET A 61 11.82 -6.52 -8.85
CA MET A 61 11.24 -6.51 -10.19
C MET A 61 12.27 -6.89 -11.27
N ALA A 62 13.52 -6.44 -11.11
CA ALA A 62 14.61 -6.70 -12.04
C ALA A 62 15.11 -8.16 -11.98
N THR A 63 14.94 -8.82 -10.84
CA THR A 63 15.37 -10.21 -10.61
C THR A 63 14.20 -11.18 -10.77
N ARG A 64 14.53 -12.45 -11.05
CA ARG A 64 13.52 -13.50 -11.27
C ARG A 64 13.72 -14.69 -10.34
N ALA A 65 12.63 -15.36 -10.00
CA ALA A 65 12.69 -16.62 -9.28
C ALA A 65 13.17 -17.76 -10.21
N PRO A 66 13.77 -18.84 -9.65
CA PRO A 66 14.16 -20.01 -10.44
C PRO A 66 13.00 -20.56 -11.27
N GLY A 67 13.19 -20.69 -12.58
CA GLY A 67 12.18 -21.20 -13.51
C GLY A 67 11.18 -20.16 -14.01
N GLU A 68 11.18 -18.93 -13.49
CA GLU A 68 10.35 -17.85 -14.04
C GLU A 68 11.07 -17.11 -15.17
N SER A 69 10.34 -16.71 -16.21
CA SER A 69 10.77 -15.65 -17.14
C SER A 69 9.73 -14.53 -17.10
N PRO A 70 10.14 -13.27 -16.87
CA PRO A 70 9.23 -12.12 -16.88
C PRO A 70 8.65 -11.81 -18.27
N LEU A 71 9.38 -12.17 -19.33
CA LEU A 71 9.03 -11.84 -20.72
C LEU A 71 8.51 -13.06 -21.51
N ASP A 72 8.76 -14.29 -21.05
CA ASP A 72 8.29 -15.52 -21.69
C ASP A 72 7.39 -16.34 -20.74
N PRO A 73 6.08 -16.05 -20.70
CA PRO A 73 5.13 -16.76 -19.84
C PRO A 73 4.98 -18.24 -20.20
N ALA A 74 5.33 -18.66 -21.42
CA ALA A 74 5.29 -20.06 -21.84
C ALA A 74 6.41 -20.91 -21.17
N ARG A 75 7.46 -20.26 -20.63
CA ARG A 75 8.56 -20.93 -19.92
C ARG A 75 8.38 -20.99 -18.41
N SER A 76 7.36 -20.33 -17.86
CA SER A 76 7.13 -20.29 -16.41
C SER A 76 6.29 -21.50 -15.96
N PRO A 77 6.85 -22.45 -15.19
CA PRO A 77 6.16 -23.68 -14.78
C PRO A 77 5.04 -23.43 -13.76
N VAL A 78 4.88 -22.19 -13.29
CA VAL A 78 3.81 -21.76 -12.36
C VAL A 78 2.48 -21.49 -13.09
N SER A 79 2.46 -21.51 -14.44
CA SER A 79 1.24 -21.43 -15.28
C SER A 79 0.34 -22.68 -15.24
N GLY A 80 0.35 -23.42 -14.12
CA GLY A 80 -0.50 -24.59 -13.89
C GLY A 80 -2.00 -24.27 -13.77
N ALA A 81 -2.40 -23.00 -13.79
CA ALA A 81 -3.80 -22.61 -13.91
C ALA A 81 -4.21 -22.60 -15.40
N ARG A 82 -4.64 -23.77 -15.90
CA ARG A 82 -5.30 -23.91 -17.20
C ARG A 82 -6.47 -22.94 -17.33
N GLY A 83 -6.27 -21.84 -18.04
CA GLY A 83 -7.32 -20.93 -18.49
C GLY A 83 -6.77 -19.91 -19.50
N PRO A 84 -7.56 -19.47 -20.50
CA PRO A 84 -7.10 -18.61 -21.60
C PRO A 84 -6.80 -17.14 -21.20
N VAL A 85 -6.57 -16.84 -19.91
CA VAL A 85 -6.50 -15.47 -19.35
C VAL A 85 -5.24 -15.25 -18.47
N ASP A 86 -4.25 -16.13 -18.53
CA ASP A 86 -3.11 -16.11 -17.58
C ASP A 86 -1.92 -15.22 -18.02
N LEU A 87 -1.95 -14.67 -19.24
CA LEU A 87 -1.00 -13.64 -19.71
C LEU A 87 -1.31 -12.25 -19.15
N ASP A 88 -2.60 -11.96 -18.93
CA ASP A 88 -3.05 -10.61 -18.54
C ASP A 88 -2.74 -10.28 -17.07
N GLY A 89 -2.76 -11.28 -16.19
CA GLY A 89 -2.70 -11.05 -14.75
C GLY A 89 -1.38 -10.45 -14.26
N ARG A 90 -0.23 -10.99 -14.69
CA ARG A 90 1.09 -10.55 -14.20
C ARG A 90 1.54 -9.23 -14.82
N MET A 91 1.34 -9.08 -16.13
CA MET A 91 1.67 -7.84 -16.86
C MET A 91 0.77 -6.68 -16.40
N ALA A 92 -0.50 -6.94 -16.06
CA ALA A 92 -1.39 -5.92 -15.50
C ALA A 92 -0.93 -5.40 -14.12
N LEU A 93 -0.10 -6.13 -13.39
CA LEU A 93 0.44 -5.71 -12.09
C LEU A 93 1.71 -4.86 -12.22
N ILE A 94 2.40 -4.89 -13.37
CA ILE A 94 3.62 -4.09 -13.59
C ILE A 94 3.29 -2.60 -13.53
N GLY A 95 2.23 -2.14 -14.21
CA GLY A 95 1.83 -0.74 -14.22
C GLY A 95 1.60 -0.18 -12.81
N PRO A 96 0.69 -0.78 -12.00
CA PRO A 96 0.50 -0.42 -10.60
C PRO A 96 1.80 -0.48 -9.79
N TYR A 97 2.62 -1.53 -9.95
CA TYR A 97 3.89 -1.61 -9.24
C TYR A 97 4.82 -0.43 -9.51
N ILE A 98 4.97 -0.07 -10.79
CA ILE A 98 5.82 1.07 -11.18
C ILE A 98 5.26 2.37 -10.62
N GLY A 99 3.93 2.56 -10.68
CA GLY A 99 3.27 3.71 -10.04
C GLY A 99 3.54 3.78 -8.54
N GLY A 100 3.52 2.64 -7.85
CA GLY A 100 3.88 2.54 -6.44
C GLY A 100 5.32 2.91 -6.17
N VAL A 101 6.27 2.37 -6.94
CA VAL A 101 7.70 2.68 -6.81
C VAL A 101 7.96 4.17 -7.06
N ALA A 102 7.34 4.75 -8.08
CA ALA A 102 7.43 6.17 -8.38
C ALA A 102 6.89 7.03 -7.23
N LEU A 103 5.73 6.67 -6.67
CA LEU A 103 5.13 7.38 -5.55
C LEU A 103 6.02 7.34 -4.30
N VAL A 104 6.44 6.14 -3.88
CA VAL A 104 7.29 5.99 -2.67
C VAL A 104 8.66 6.65 -2.86
N GLY A 105 9.27 6.49 -4.04
CA GLY A 105 10.55 7.11 -4.37
C GLY A 105 10.46 8.63 -4.42
N GLY A 106 9.42 9.17 -5.07
CA GLY A 106 9.15 10.62 -5.16
C GLY A 106 9.00 11.24 -3.77
N GLN A 107 8.13 10.67 -2.94
CA GLN A 107 7.96 11.08 -1.54
C GLN A 107 9.26 10.98 -0.74
N GLY A 108 10.08 9.95 -1.00
CA GLY A 108 11.40 9.81 -0.41
C GLY A 108 12.34 10.97 -0.76
N PHE A 109 12.36 11.41 -2.03
CA PHE A 109 13.17 12.55 -2.46
C PHE A 109 12.68 13.88 -1.91
N GLU A 110 11.36 14.08 -1.81
CA GLU A 110 10.78 15.29 -1.21
C GLU A 110 11.18 15.43 0.25
N LYS A 111 11.15 14.33 1.02
CA LYS A 111 11.65 14.30 2.40
C LYS A 111 13.13 14.61 2.55
N LEU A 112 13.94 14.36 1.53
CA LEU A 112 15.35 14.79 1.49
C LEU A 112 15.52 16.28 1.18
N GLY A 113 14.44 17.03 0.94
CA GLY A 113 14.48 18.43 0.53
C GLY A 113 14.79 18.63 -0.95
N ILE A 114 14.76 17.58 -1.78
CA ILE A 114 14.97 17.67 -3.22
C ILE A 114 13.64 18.09 -3.85
N ARG A 115 13.49 19.40 -4.09
CA ARG A 115 12.31 19.96 -4.75
C ARG A 115 12.12 19.37 -6.14
N GLY A 116 10.90 18.92 -6.43
CA GLY A 116 10.57 18.23 -7.68
C GLY A 116 10.82 16.73 -7.64
N GLY A 117 10.72 16.09 -6.46
CA GLY A 117 10.74 14.63 -6.32
C GLY A 117 9.73 13.93 -7.26
N ASP A 118 8.58 14.56 -7.51
CA ASP A 118 7.61 14.12 -8.52
C ASP A 118 8.18 14.00 -9.94
N TRP A 119 9.11 14.87 -10.34
CA TRP A 119 9.76 14.78 -11.66
C TRP A 119 10.72 13.59 -11.74
N LEU A 120 11.19 13.08 -10.59
CA LEU A 120 12.02 11.89 -10.51
C LEU A 120 11.22 10.58 -10.67
N ALA A 121 9.88 10.67 -10.68
CA ALA A 121 9.00 9.56 -11.09
C ALA A 121 9.30 9.08 -12.52
N GLY A 122 9.64 10.00 -13.44
CA GLY A 122 9.99 9.66 -14.83
C GLY A 122 11.25 8.80 -14.94
N PRO A 123 12.39 9.22 -14.36
CA PRO A 123 13.58 8.38 -14.21
C PRO A 123 13.32 7.03 -13.52
N ALA A 124 12.55 7.01 -12.43
CA ALA A 124 12.18 5.75 -11.76
C ALA A 124 11.40 4.81 -12.69
N PHE A 125 10.47 5.36 -13.48
CA PHE A 125 9.72 4.63 -14.50
C PHE A 125 10.65 4.02 -15.56
N ILE A 126 11.62 4.79 -16.07
CA ILE A 126 12.63 4.31 -17.03
C ILE A 126 13.47 3.18 -16.42
N VAL A 127 13.91 3.34 -15.17
CA VAL A 127 14.69 2.31 -14.45
C VAL A 127 13.87 1.04 -14.27
N CYS A 128 12.60 1.13 -13.90
CA CYS A 128 11.71 -0.02 -13.79
C CYS A 128 11.51 -0.73 -15.14
N ILE A 129 11.27 0.02 -16.22
CA ILE A 129 11.17 -0.57 -17.56
C ILE A 129 12.48 -1.26 -17.95
N GLY A 130 13.62 -0.59 -17.74
CA GLY A 130 14.93 -1.16 -18.00
C GLY A 130 15.17 -2.45 -17.20
N ALA A 131 14.77 -2.46 -15.93
CA ALA A 131 14.80 -3.64 -15.06
C ALA A 131 13.99 -4.81 -15.63
N VAL A 132 12.77 -4.56 -16.12
CA VAL A 132 11.93 -5.60 -16.75
C VAL A 132 12.55 -6.12 -18.04
N VAL A 133 13.01 -5.22 -18.92
CA VAL A 133 13.63 -5.58 -20.20
C VAL A 133 14.92 -6.38 -20.00
N LEU A 134 15.69 -6.06 -18.96
CA LEU A 134 16.96 -6.73 -18.64
C LEU A 134 16.80 -7.93 -17.70
N ALA A 135 15.58 -8.27 -17.28
CA ALA A 135 15.38 -9.25 -16.22
C ALA A 135 15.92 -10.66 -16.55
N ASP A 136 15.94 -11.05 -17.83
CA ASP A 136 16.55 -12.32 -18.27
C ASP A 136 18.08 -12.32 -18.23
N ARG A 137 18.71 -11.13 -18.20
CA ARG A 137 20.16 -10.94 -18.07
C ARG A 137 20.63 -10.80 -16.63
N LEU A 138 19.69 -10.55 -15.72
CA LEU A 138 19.96 -10.35 -14.30
C LEU A 138 20.00 -11.67 -13.52
N PRO A 139 20.59 -11.68 -12.30
CA PRO A 139 20.72 -12.90 -11.51
C PRO A 139 19.36 -13.47 -11.09
N VAL A 140 19.31 -14.80 -10.99
CA VAL A 140 18.18 -15.54 -10.44
C VAL A 140 18.24 -15.46 -8.91
N VAL A 141 17.18 -14.98 -8.28
CA VAL A 141 17.07 -14.79 -6.84
C VAL A 141 15.90 -15.61 -6.32
N ARG A 142 16.09 -16.30 -5.18
CA ARG A 142 15.03 -17.11 -4.58
C ARG A 142 13.83 -16.24 -4.17
N SER A 143 12.61 -16.79 -4.27
CA SER A 143 11.37 -16.06 -4.01
C SER A 143 11.30 -15.47 -2.59
N GLU A 144 11.91 -16.13 -1.61
CA GLU A 144 11.98 -15.66 -0.23
C GLU A 144 12.79 -14.36 -0.11
N LEU A 145 13.93 -14.29 -0.79
CA LEU A 145 14.76 -13.07 -0.80
C LEU A 145 14.08 -11.94 -1.55
N ARG A 146 13.39 -12.24 -2.67
CA ARG A 146 12.59 -11.27 -3.41
C ARG A 146 11.48 -10.67 -2.53
N ARG A 147 10.79 -11.48 -1.73
CA ARG A 147 9.82 -11.01 -0.73
C ARG A 147 10.45 -10.13 0.33
N MET A 148 11.62 -10.51 0.86
CA MET A 148 12.34 -9.68 1.84
C MET A 148 12.71 -8.31 1.27
N LEU A 149 13.09 -8.24 -0.02
CA LEU A 149 13.41 -6.98 -0.69
C LEU A 149 12.20 -6.05 -0.85
N VAL A 150 10.99 -6.60 -1.03
CA VAL A 150 9.74 -5.83 -1.19
C VAL A 150 9.09 -5.49 0.15
N THR A 151 9.40 -6.20 1.22
CA THR A 151 8.76 -5.99 2.53
C THR A 151 8.94 -4.55 3.06
N PRO A 152 10.16 -3.96 3.08
CA PRO A 152 10.35 -2.56 3.48
C PRO A 152 9.51 -1.60 2.63
N PHE A 153 9.40 -1.85 1.33
CA PHE A 153 8.57 -1.04 0.42
C PHE A 153 7.11 -1.05 0.85
N VAL A 154 6.56 -2.24 1.11
CA VAL A 154 5.16 -2.39 1.54
C VAL A 154 4.90 -1.70 2.89
N LEU A 155 5.85 -1.75 3.83
CA LEU A 155 5.71 -1.10 5.14
C LEU A 155 5.75 0.42 5.02
N VAL A 156 6.71 0.98 4.26
CA VAL A 156 6.79 2.42 3.98
C VAL A 156 5.51 2.89 3.26
N ALA A 157 5.08 2.14 2.26
CA ALA A 157 3.88 2.45 1.50
C ALA A 157 2.61 2.41 2.37
N GLY A 158 2.56 1.50 3.36
CA GLY A 158 1.51 1.47 4.38
C GLY A 158 1.47 2.73 5.23
N GLY A 159 2.63 3.26 5.64
CA GLY A 159 2.73 4.53 6.36
C GLY A 159 2.32 5.74 5.52
N ILE A 160 2.74 5.80 4.25
CA ILE A 160 2.30 6.86 3.31
C ILE A 160 0.78 6.82 3.14
N PHE A 161 0.23 5.63 2.99
CA PHE A 161 -1.21 5.43 2.83
C PHE A 161 -2.00 5.85 4.07
N GLU A 162 -1.52 5.53 5.28
CA GLU A 162 -2.14 6.00 6.53
C GLU A 162 -2.19 7.53 6.60
N GLY A 163 -1.09 8.20 6.25
CA GLY A 163 -1.04 9.67 6.19
C GLY A 163 -2.05 10.23 5.20
N PHE A 164 -2.10 9.68 3.98
CA PHE A 164 -3.05 10.08 2.93
C PHE A 164 -4.51 9.94 3.38
N VAL A 165 -4.89 8.79 3.93
CA VAL A 165 -6.25 8.55 4.44
C VAL A 165 -6.55 9.48 5.61
N GLY A 166 -5.56 9.71 6.47
CA GLY A 166 -5.66 10.61 7.59
C GLY A 166 -5.89 12.07 7.19
N ASP A 167 -5.31 12.52 6.08
CA ASP A 167 -5.49 13.88 5.56
C ASP A 167 -6.86 14.04 4.88
N ILE A 168 -7.35 13.02 4.16
CA ILE A 168 -8.70 13.06 3.56
C ILE A 168 -9.80 13.02 4.61
N THR A 169 -9.61 12.22 5.66
CA THR A 169 -10.60 12.08 6.74
C THR A 169 -10.45 13.16 7.81
N ARG A 170 -9.53 14.12 7.63
CA ARG A 170 -9.29 15.23 8.55
C ARG A 170 -10.54 16.13 8.62
N GLY A 171 -11.23 16.09 9.75
CA GLY A 171 -12.50 16.81 9.97
C GLY A 171 -13.75 15.94 9.83
N LEU A 172 -13.61 14.64 9.54
CA LEU A 172 -14.69 13.66 9.60
C LEU A 172 -14.53 12.79 10.84
N ASP A 173 -15.54 12.77 11.71
CA ASP A 173 -15.59 11.85 12.85
C ASP A 173 -16.25 10.52 12.41
N LEU A 174 -15.41 9.51 12.17
CA LEU A 174 -15.88 8.16 11.80
C LEU A 174 -16.77 7.54 12.90
N ALA A 175 -16.47 7.82 14.17
CA ALA A 175 -17.25 7.29 15.29
C ALA A 175 -18.64 7.93 15.33
N ALA A 176 -18.75 9.23 15.05
CA ALA A 176 -20.04 9.91 14.91
C ALA A 176 -20.87 9.33 13.75
N VAL A 177 -20.25 9.11 12.58
CA VAL A 177 -20.94 8.52 11.40
C VAL A 177 -21.43 7.10 11.68
N LEU A 178 -20.61 6.26 12.33
CA LEU A 178 -21.02 4.92 12.74
C LEU A 178 -22.13 4.96 13.80
N GLY A 179 -22.06 5.92 14.72
CA GLY A 179 -23.11 6.16 15.71
C GLY A 179 -24.45 6.49 15.07
N GLU A 180 -24.47 7.37 14.06
CA GLU A 180 -25.68 7.72 13.30
C GLU A 180 -26.26 6.52 12.54
N LEU A 181 -25.39 5.74 11.87
CA LEU A 181 -25.81 4.53 11.12
C LEU A 181 -26.40 3.44 12.01
N THR A 182 -25.87 3.28 13.23
CA THR A 182 -26.28 2.20 14.14
C THR A 182 -27.49 2.58 14.99
N SER A 183 -27.59 3.85 15.40
CA SER A 183 -28.70 4.35 16.21
C SER A 183 -29.91 4.80 15.39
N GLY A 184 -29.72 5.15 14.11
CA GLY A 184 -30.77 5.74 13.27
C GLY A 184 -31.20 7.14 13.73
N VAL A 185 -30.51 7.71 14.72
CA VAL A 185 -30.77 9.06 15.26
C VAL A 185 -29.74 10.01 14.64
N PRO A 186 -30.17 11.06 13.91
CA PRO A 186 -29.24 12.05 13.39
C PRO A 186 -28.51 12.72 14.57
N VAL A 187 -27.18 12.74 14.51
CA VAL A 187 -26.34 13.34 15.55
C VAL A 187 -26.52 14.86 15.48
N ALA A 188 -27.40 15.40 16.31
CA ALA A 188 -27.57 16.83 16.45
C ALA A 188 -26.41 17.40 17.28
N GLY A 189 -25.39 17.93 16.60
CA GLY A 189 -24.36 18.74 17.23
C GLY A 189 -22.94 18.29 16.95
N VAL A 190 -22.39 18.81 15.87
CA VAL A 190 -21.07 19.47 15.94
C VAL A 190 -21.32 20.89 15.44
N ALA A 191 -21.08 21.86 16.30
CA ALA A 191 -21.25 23.27 15.99
C ALA A 191 -20.30 23.65 14.85
N GLY A 192 -20.87 23.89 13.66
CA GLY A 192 -20.15 24.36 12.48
C GLY A 192 -20.29 23.41 11.31
N ASP A 193 -21.24 23.67 10.40
CA ASP A 193 -21.27 23.19 9.01
C ASP A 193 -20.67 21.79 8.73
N VAL A 194 -21.11 20.77 9.48
CA VAL A 194 -20.64 19.37 9.33
C VAL A 194 -21.49 18.61 8.30
N PRO A 195 -20.89 17.68 7.51
CA PRO A 195 -21.51 17.04 6.35
C PRO A 195 -22.87 16.40 6.63
N THR A 196 -23.80 16.50 5.68
CA THR A 196 -24.93 15.56 5.61
C THR A 196 -24.37 14.13 5.64
N LEU A 197 -25.00 13.20 6.35
CA LEU A 197 -24.63 11.77 6.38
C LEU A 197 -24.26 11.23 4.97
N GLY A 198 -24.94 11.70 3.93
CA GLY A 198 -24.63 11.41 2.54
C GLY A 198 -23.24 11.85 2.07
N LEU A 199 -22.78 13.05 2.43
CA LEU A 199 -21.42 13.52 2.12
C LEU A 199 -20.36 12.73 2.91
N ALA A 200 -20.61 12.40 4.18
CA ALA A 200 -19.69 11.58 4.97
C ALA A 200 -19.57 10.15 4.38
N LEU A 201 -20.70 9.51 4.06
CA LEU A 201 -20.73 8.20 3.39
C LEU A 201 -20.07 8.25 2.00
N PHE A 202 -20.27 9.33 1.26
CA PHE A 202 -19.62 9.55 -0.03
C PHE A 202 -18.09 9.63 0.13
N VAL A 203 -17.59 10.44 1.08
CA VAL A 203 -16.14 10.55 1.33
C VAL A 203 -15.55 9.22 1.80
N TYR A 204 -16.18 8.54 2.76
CA TYR A 204 -15.70 7.22 3.19
C TYR A 204 -15.78 6.16 2.09
N GLY A 205 -16.80 6.20 1.23
CA GLY A 205 -16.92 5.34 0.05
C GLY A 205 -15.80 5.59 -0.96
N MET A 206 -15.49 6.87 -1.22
CA MET A 206 -14.36 7.27 -2.07
C MET A 206 -13.02 6.87 -1.48
N VAL A 207 -12.84 7.03 -0.16
CA VAL A 207 -11.66 6.54 0.56
C VAL A 207 -11.54 5.03 0.40
N LEU A 208 -12.60 4.26 0.63
CA LEU A 208 -12.58 2.80 0.47
C LEU A 208 -12.28 2.35 -0.96
N ALA A 209 -12.83 3.04 -1.97
CA ALA A 209 -12.50 2.78 -3.37
C ALA A 209 -11.04 3.12 -3.68
N GLY A 210 -10.53 4.25 -3.17
CA GLY A 210 -9.13 4.62 -3.21
C GLY A 210 -8.24 3.58 -2.54
N THR A 211 -8.63 3.09 -1.36
CA THR A 211 -7.95 2.02 -0.62
C THR A 211 -7.76 0.78 -1.47
N ALA A 212 -8.75 0.40 -2.30
CA ALA A 212 -8.60 -0.74 -3.20
C ALA A 212 -7.52 -0.49 -4.27
N VAL A 213 -7.46 0.71 -4.85
CA VAL A 213 -6.42 1.10 -5.82
C VAL A 213 -5.04 1.13 -5.15
N PHE A 214 -4.92 1.81 -4.01
CA PHE A 214 -3.68 1.90 -3.24
C PHE A 214 -3.20 0.53 -2.77
N TYR A 215 -4.08 -0.32 -2.24
CA TYR A 215 -3.74 -1.68 -1.85
C TYR A 215 -3.24 -2.48 -3.05
N THR A 216 -3.91 -2.36 -4.20
CA THR A 216 -3.50 -3.03 -5.43
C THR A 216 -2.11 -2.57 -5.87
N MET A 217 -1.86 -1.27 -5.84
CA MET A 217 -0.64 -0.62 -6.30
C MET A 217 0.56 -0.85 -5.37
N LEU A 218 0.36 -0.69 -4.06
CA LEU A 218 1.43 -0.57 -3.06
C LEU A 218 1.68 -1.86 -2.28
N ILE A 219 0.70 -2.76 -2.23
CA ILE A 219 0.77 -3.94 -1.36
C ILE A 219 0.65 -5.21 -2.19
N TYR A 220 -0.43 -5.35 -2.96
CA TYR A 220 -0.72 -6.56 -3.70
C TYR A 220 0.22 -6.79 -4.88
N ALA A 221 0.29 -5.85 -5.82
CA ALA A 221 1.15 -5.99 -7.01
C ALA A 221 2.60 -6.27 -6.60
N PRO A 222 3.18 -5.60 -5.60
CA PRO A 222 4.55 -5.90 -5.19
C PRO A 222 4.78 -7.29 -4.63
N ARG A 223 3.86 -7.78 -3.80
CA ARG A 223 3.97 -9.11 -3.21
C ARG A 223 3.77 -10.20 -4.24
N GLU A 224 2.78 -10.03 -5.12
CA GLU A 224 2.46 -10.99 -6.16
C GLU A 224 3.58 -11.12 -7.20
N LEU A 225 4.25 -10.00 -7.54
CA LEU A 225 5.41 -10.02 -8.43
C LEU A 225 6.66 -10.62 -7.75
N ALA A 226 6.81 -10.47 -6.43
CA ALA A 226 7.92 -11.05 -5.67
C ALA A 226 7.79 -12.57 -5.48
N ALA A 227 6.57 -13.06 -5.24
CA ALA A 227 6.27 -14.47 -5.08
C ALA A 227 4.79 -14.73 -5.41
N THR A 228 4.56 -15.27 -6.62
CA THR A 228 3.22 -15.55 -7.14
C THR A 228 2.47 -16.53 -6.24
N GLU A 229 1.21 -16.23 -5.96
CA GLU A 229 0.35 -17.08 -5.16
C GLU A 229 -0.69 -17.83 -5.99
N PRO A 230 -0.91 -19.13 -5.71
CA PRO A 230 -1.80 -19.94 -6.53
C PRO A 230 -3.30 -19.69 -6.28
N GLU A 231 -3.70 -18.93 -5.25
CA GLU A 231 -5.12 -18.83 -4.83
C GLU A 231 -5.63 -17.38 -4.72
N ARG A 232 -6.43 -16.95 -5.70
CA ARG A 232 -7.11 -15.63 -5.72
C ARG A 232 -7.94 -15.34 -4.45
N GLY A 233 -8.47 -16.35 -3.79
CA GLY A 233 -9.26 -16.19 -2.56
C GLY A 233 -8.47 -15.65 -1.36
N ARG A 234 -7.14 -15.80 -1.34
CA ARG A 234 -6.29 -15.25 -0.27
C ARG A 234 -6.19 -13.74 -0.33
N TRP A 235 -6.24 -13.18 -1.54
CA TRP A 235 -6.25 -11.73 -1.75
C TRP A 235 -7.44 -11.06 -1.05
N LEU A 236 -8.66 -11.58 -1.23
CA LEU A 236 -9.86 -11.04 -0.59
C LEU A 236 -9.75 -11.03 0.94
N ILE A 237 -9.20 -12.11 1.52
CA ILE A 237 -9.01 -12.22 2.97
C ILE A 237 -8.02 -11.16 3.47
N ARG A 238 -6.89 -10.97 2.77
CA ARG A 238 -5.88 -9.98 3.16
C ARG A 238 -6.33 -8.55 2.94
N PHE A 239 -7.01 -8.28 1.83
CA PHE A 239 -7.61 -6.98 1.58
C PHE A 239 -8.65 -6.65 2.64
N GLY A 240 -9.52 -7.60 2.99
CA GLY A 240 -10.49 -7.44 4.08
C GLY A 240 -9.82 -7.19 5.43
N LEU A 241 -8.73 -7.90 5.74
CA LEU A 241 -7.94 -7.63 6.95
C LEU A 241 -7.31 -6.23 6.92
N PHE A 242 -6.70 -5.85 5.81
CA PHE A 242 -6.09 -4.53 5.64
C PHE A 242 -7.12 -3.41 5.82
N ALA A 243 -8.29 -3.52 5.19
CA ALA A 243 -9.38 -2.58 5.35
C ALA A 243 -9.90 -2.53 6.79
N LEU A 244 -10.04 -3.68 7.46
CA LEU A 244 -10.44 -3.75 8.85
C LEU A 244 -9.42 -3.05 9.77
N VAL A 245 -8.14 -3.34 9.58
CA VAL A 245 -7.04 -2.73 10.34
C VAL A 245 -7.00 -1.22 10.12
N LEU A 246 -7.18 -0.76 8.87
CA LEU A 246 -7.28 0.66 8.56
C LEU A 246 -8.43 1.32 9.32
N ILE A 247 -9.63 0.72 9.28
CA ILE A 247 -10.81 1.22 10.01
C ILE A 247 -10.51 1.29 11.52
N VAL A 248 -9.90 0.25 12.08
CA VAL A 248 -9.50 0.23 13.50
C VAL A 248 -8.49 1.34 13.80
N GLY A 249 -7.47 1.54 12.95
CA GLY A 249 -6.49 2.61 13.10
C GLY A 249 -7.14 4.00 13.08
N LEU A 250 -8.12 4.22 12.19
CA LEU A 250 -8.89 5.47 12.12
C LEU A 250 -9.76 5.69 13.37
N LEU A 251 -10.38 4.64 13.91
CA LEU A 251 -11.18 4.72 15.14
C LEU A 251 -10.34 4.97 16.40
N LEU A 252 -9.09 4.50 16.41
CA LEU A 252 -8.16 4.68 17.52
C LEU A 252 -7.42 6.02 17.48
N ARG A 253 -7.56 6.79 16.39
CA ARG A 253 -6.90 8.08 16.25
C ARG A 253 -7.51 9.07 17.27
N PRO A 254 -6.71 9.75 18.09
CA PRO A 254 -7.23 10.73 19.03
C PRO A 254 -7.90 11.88 18.26
N SER A 255 -9.15 12.21 18.63
CA SER A 255 -9.84 13.38 18.11
C SER A 255 -9.09 14.63 18.57
N ALA A 256 -8.77 15.53 17.63
CA ALA A 256 -8.25 16.85 17.99
C ALA A 256 -9.33 17.58 18.82
N ALA A 257 -9.02 17.83 20.08
CA ALA A 257 -9.86 18.59 21.01
C ALA A 257 -9.72 20.10 20.77
#